data_AF-A0A9D3TAL0-F1
#
_entry.id   AF-A0A9D3TAL0-F1
#
_cell.length_a   1.000
_cell.length_b   1.000
_cell.length_c   1.000
_cell.angle_alpha   90.00
_cell.angle_beta   90.00
_cell.angle_gamma   90.00
#
_symmetry.space_group_name_H-M   'P 1'
#
loop_
_entity.id
_entity.type
_entity.pdbx_description
1 polymer ?
#
loop_
_entity_poly.entity_id
_entity_poly.type
_entity_poly.pdbx_seq_one_letter_code
_entity_poly.pdbx_strand_id
1 'polypeptide(L)'
;MESEEGTTEVTTKTTVENLDLGFLQQSVGVFMAEYGWYVLFLCVGVYLLIQHMSKRRTSPEMGGSTHVTAEVDPVSVVRWQEALEASRRRLQEELNAKAAQFKEKQQALEEEKRRQKIEMWESMKEGKSYKGNAKIAHQNTEEASSSAVLKPRTDKKPLRNSGFNPLTGEGGGTCAWRPGRRGPSASG
;
A
#
# COMPACT_ATOMS: atom_id res chain seq x y z
N MET A 1 -49.82 -34.06 -61.97
CA MET A 1 -48.90 -33.05 -61.43
C MET A 1 -49.24 -32.95 -59.95
N GLU A 2 -48.63 -33.82 -59.14
CA GLU A 2 -47.36 -33.57 -58.41
C GLU A 2 -47.61 -32.62 -57.23
N SER A 3 -47.17 -32.81 -55.98
CA SER A 3 -46.57 -33.88 -55.18
C SER A 3 -46.64 -33.36 -53.73
N GLU A 4 -46.60 -34.25 -52.75
CA GLU A 4 -46.49 -33.90 -51.33
C GLU A 4 -45.07 -33.41 -50.93
N GLU A 5 -45.00 -32.96 -49.67
CA GLU A 5 -43.86 -32.93 -48.74
C GLU A 5 -42.91 -31.72 -48.73
N GLY A 6 -42.56 -31.27 -47.52
CA GLY A 6 -41.47 -30.30 -47.30
C GLY A 6 -41.42 -29.63 -45.93
N THR A 7 -41.10 -30.42 -44.90
CA THR A 7 -40.73 -30.05 -43.52
C THR A 7 -39.68 -28.94 -43.36
N THR A 8 -39.73 -28.21 -42.24
CA THR A 8 -38.66 -27.84 -41.26
C THR A 8 -39.07 -26.54 -40.53
N GLU A 9 -39.43 -26.58 -39.25
CA GLU A 9 -38.53 -26.42 -38.09
C GLU A 9 -37.61 -25.19 -38.16
N VAL A 10 -37.41 -24.54 -37.00
CA VAL A 10 -36.59 -23.35 -36.70
C VAL A 10 -37.45 -22.08 -36.70
N THR A 11 -37.99 -21.62 -35.57
CA THR A 11 -37.19 -20.93 -34.54
C THR A 11 -38.03 -20.73 -33.27
N THR A 12 -37.86 -21.60 -32.28
CA THR A 12 -38.00 -21.17 -30.89
C THR A 12 -36.83 -20.23 -30.57
N LYS A 13 -37.10 -19.02 -30.07
CA LYS A 13 -36.36 -18.29 -29.01
C LYS A 13 -36.48 -16.77 -29.18
N THR A 14 -36.63 -16.09 -28.04
CA THR A 14 -36.49 -14.64 -27.76
C THR A 14 -37.63 -13.70 -28.16
N THR A 15 -38.74 -13.71 -27.42
CA THR A 15 -39.64 -12.53 -27.37
C THR A 15 -40.44 -12.41 -26.07
N VAL A 16 -39.82 -12.65 -24.91
CA VAL A 16 -40.52 -12.47 -23.61
C VAL A 16 -39.85 -11.43 -22.70
N GLU A 17 -38.62 -10.98 -22.95
CA GLU A 17 -37.89 -10.19 -21.94
C GLU A 17 -38.13 -8.66 -21.94
N ASN A 18 -38.94 -8.11 -22.86
CA ASN A 18 -39.08 -6.65 -23.00
C ASN A 18 -40.50 -6.09 -22.85
N LEU A 19 -41.51 -6.94 -22.62
CA LEU A 19 -42.90 -6.47 -22.40
C LEU A 19 -43.11 -5.95 -20.98
N ASP A 20 -42.44 -6.57 -20.00
CA ASP A 20 -42.60 -6.22 -18.59
C ASP A 20 -41.94 -4.89 -18.23
N LEU A 21 -40.79 -4.56 -18.84
CA LEU A 21 -40.14 -3.26 -18.63
C LEU A 21 -40.94 -2.10 -19.24
N GLY A 22 -41.60 -2.32 -20.38
CA GLY A 22 -42.45 -1.30 -21.00
C GLY A 22 -43.68 -1.00 -20.13
N PHE A 23 -44.32 -2.03 -19.57
CA PHE A 23 -45.44 -1.87 -18.64
C PHE A 23 -45.00 -1.24 -17.31
N LEU A 24 -43.85 -1.65 -16.76
CA LEU A 24 -43.24 -1.01 -15.60
C LEU A 24 -42.88 0.45 -15.89
N GLN A 25 -42.32 0.78 -17.05
CA GLN A 25 -41.98 2.15 -17.41
C GLN A 25 -43.24 3.01 -17.61
N GLN A 26 -44.30 2.45 -18.20
CA GLN A 26 -45.57 3.16 -18.39
C GLN A 26 -46.26 3.40 -17.03
N SER A 27 -46.33 2.38 -16.18
CA SER A 27 -46.92 2.47 -14.85
C SER A 27 -46.09 3.37 -13.93
N VAL A 28 -44.77 3.14 -13.85
CA VAL A 28 -43.84 4.00 -13.11
C VAL A 28 -43.90 5.42 -13.65
N GLY A 29 -44.02 5.64 -14.95
CA GLY A 29 -44.17 6.98 -15.53
C GLY A 29 -45.44 7.71 -15.06
N VAL A 30 -46.57 7.00 -14.99
CA VAL A 30 -47.83 7.55 -14.44
C VAL A 30 -47.71 7.79 -12.93
N PHE A 31 -47.14 6.85 -12.17
CA PHE A 31 -46.86 7.02 -10.74
C PHE A 31 -45.83 8.13 -10.47
N MET A 32 -44.84 8.32 -11.35
CA MET A 32 -43.85 9.40 -11.23
C MET A 32 -44.47 10.76 -11.57
N ALA A 33 -45.43 10.80 -12.50
CA ALA A 33 -46.16 12.02 -12.81
C ALA A 33 -47.09 12.42 -11.65
N GLU A 34 -47.74 11.44 -11.02
CA GLU A 34 -48.72 11.68 -9.94
C GLU A 34 -48.05 11.85 -8.55
N TYR A 35 -46.92 11.17 -8.31
CA TYR A 35 -46.17 11.19 -7.04
C TYR A 35 -44.76 11.79 -7.15
N GLY A 36 -44.39 12.39 -8.28
CA GLY A 36 -43.05 12.96 -8.49
C GLY A 36 -42.70 14.06 -7.50
N TRP A 37 -43.71 14.81 -7.03
CA TRP A 37 -43.54 15.80 -5.98
C TRP A 37 -43.10 15.17 -4.65
N TYR A 38 -43.61 13.98 -4.28
CA TYR A 38 -43.11 13.26 -3.10
C TYR A 38 -41.66 12.82 -3.28
N VAL A 39 -41.26 12.44 -4.49
CA VAL A 39 -39.85 12.11 -4.79
C VAL A 39 -38.97 13.36 -4.67
N LEU A 40 -39.44 14.53 -5.10
CA LEU A 40 -38.76 15.80 -4.86
C LEU A 40 -38.67 16.12 -3.36
N PHE A 41 -39.76 15.99 -2.60
CA PHE A 41 -39.75 16.21 -1.15
C PHE A 41 -38.86 15.21 -0.41
N LEU A 42 -38.81 13.95 -0.86
CA LEU A 42 -37.92 12.93 -0.33
C LEU A 42 -36.46 13.29 -0.65
N CYS A 43 -36.16 13.70 -1.88
CA CYS A 43 -34.82 14.17 -2.27
C CYS A 43 -34.39 15.41 -1.48
N VAL A 44 -35.28 16.39 -1.30
CA VAL A 44 -35.01 17.58 -0.47
C VAL A 44 -34.86 17.19 1.00
N GLY A 45 -35.69 16.29 1.52
CA GLY A 45 -35.61 15.79 2.88
C GLY A 45 -34.30 15.03 3.14
N VAL A 46 -33.88 14.16 2.21
CA VAL A 46 -32.59 13.46 2.24
C VAL A 46 -31.44 14.45 2.10
N TYR A 47 -31.55 15.44 1.22
CA TYR A 47 -30.55 16.49 1.07
C TYR A 47 -30.41 17.30 2.36
N LEU A 48 -31.51 17.73 2.98
CA LEU A 48 -31.52 18.42 4.26
C LEU A 48 -31.05 17.50 5.39
N LEU A 49 -31.33 16.20 5.35
CA LEU A 49 -30.87 15.23 6.33
C LEU A 49 -29.35 15.05 6.22
N ILE A 50 -28.82 14.92 5.01
CA ILE A 50 -27.37 14.89 4.74
C ILE A 50 -26.76 16.23 5.12
N GLN A 51 -27.39 17.35 4.79
CA GLN A 51 -26.92 18.68 5.14
C GLN A 51 -26.91 18.85 6.66
N HIS A 52 -27.93 18.40 7.38
CA HIS A 52 -28.06 18.51 8.82
C HIS A 52 -27.16 17.52 9.56
N MET A 53 -26.97 16.31 9.04
CA MET A 53 -25.97 15.36 9.55
C MET A 53 -24.56 15.83 9.24
N SER A 54 -24.32 16.40 8.07
CA SER A 54 -23.08 17.07 7.71
C SER A 54 -22.87 18.25 8.64
N LYS A 55 -23.83 19.14 8.86
CA LYS A 55 -23.76 20.28 9.80
C LYS A 55 -23.60 19.85 11.27
N ARG A 56 -24.07 18.65 11.64
CA ARG A 56 -23.85 18.01 12.94
C ARG A 56 -22.48 17.32 13.04
N ARG A 57 -21.91 16.85 11.93
CA ARG A 57 -20.56 16.26 11.84
C ARG A 57 -19.47 17.32 11.58
N THR A 58 -19.84 18.44 10.95
CA THR A 58 -19.08 19.67 10.70
C THR A 58 -19.43 20.76 11.71
N SER A 59 -20.25 20.43 12.71
CA SER A 59 -20.07 21.00 14.04
C SER A 59 -18.95 20.19 14.67
N PRO A 60 -17.68 20.63 14.60
CA PRO A 60 -16.79 20.28 15.68
C PRO A 60 -17.50 20.82 16.91
N GLU A 61 -17.93 19.92 17.79
CA GLU A 61 -18.03 20.15 19.22
C GLU A 61 -17.90 21.64 19.63
N MET A 62 -19.02 22.36 19.66
CA MET A 62 -19.11 23.58 20.45
C MET A 62 -20.56 23.90 20.77
N GLY A 63 -20.91 23.87 22.05
CA GLY A 63 -22.04 24.62 22.59
C GLY A 63 -21.79 26.11 22.38
N GLY A 64 -22.06 26.57 21.16
CA GLY A 64 -21.65 27.89 20.69
C GLY A 64 -22.66 28.49 19.73
N SER A 65 -23.95 28.37 20.03
CA SER A 65 -24.96 29.24 19.46
C SER A 65 -25.48 30.19 20.54
N THR A 66 -24.59 31.01 21.07
CA THR A 66 -24.96 32.25 21.74
C THR A 66 -23.90 33.27 21.43
N HIS A 67 -24.21 34.13 20.46
CA HIS A 67 -23.63 35.46 20.32
C HIS A 67 -22.12 35.55 20.06
N VAL A 68 -21.77 36.23 18.97
CA VAL A 68 -20.42 36.49 18.45
C VAL A 68 -19.52 37.34 19.38
N THR A 69 -19.83 37.46 20.67
CA THR A 69 -19.08 38.29 21.64
C THR A 69 -19.17 37.76 23.07
N ALA A 70 -19.11 36.45 23.28
CA ALA A 70 -18.88 35.90 24.62
C ALA A 70 -17.51 35.22 24.61
N GLU A 71 -16.61 35.83 25.37
CA GLU A 71 -15.24 35.48 25.67
C GLU A 71 -14.88 34.01 25.42
N VAL A 72 -13.82 33.80 24.63
CA VAL A 72 -13.15 32.50 24.52
C VAL A 72 -12.78 32.06 25.95
N ASP A 73 -13.57 31.16 26.54
CA ASP A 73 -13.32 30.67 27.89
C ASP A 73 -11.90 30.06 27.92
N PRO A 74 -10.94 30.66 28.65
CA PRO A 74 -9.55 30.23 28.62
C PRO A 74 -9.40 28.76 29.03
N VAL A 75 -10.32 28.25 29.85
CA VAL A 75 -10.32 26.85 30.30
C VAL A 75 -10.62 25.89 29.15
N SER A 76 -11.48 26.28 28.21
CA SER A 76 -11.81 25.45 27.03
C SER A 76 -10.63 25.32 26.06
N VAL A 77 -9.86 26.41 25.87
CA VAL A 77 -8.66 26.42 25.04
C VAL A 77 -7.55 25.58 25.65
N VAL A 78 -7.35 25.67 26.97
CA VAL A 78 -6.35 24.86 27.69
C VAL A 78 -6.66 23.38 27.55
N ARG A 79 -7.92 22.95 27.73
CA ARG A 79 -8.31 21.54 27.57
C ARG A 79 -8.04 21.01 26.16
N TRP A 80 -8.27 21.83 25.14
CA TRP A 80 -7.96 21.45 23.76
C TRP A 80 -6.46 21.36 23.50
N GLN A 81 -5.67 22.29 24.05
CA GLN A 81 -4.21 22.25 23.97
C GLN A 81 -3.65 21.04 24.71
N GLU A 82 -4.17 20.72 25.90
CA GLU A 82 -3.80 19.53 26.66
C GLU A 82 -4.13 18.24 25.89
N ALA A 83 -5.28 18.17 25.23
CA ALA A 83 -5.65 17.03 24.39
C ALA A 83 -4.70 16.87 23.19
N LEU A 84 -4.33 17.98 22.53
CA LEU A 84 -3.35 17.97 21.45
C LEU A 84 -1.96 17.59 21.94
N GLU A 85 -1.50 18.13 23.06
CA GLU A 85 -0.22 17.77 23.66
C GLU A 85 -0.18 16.30 24.06
N ALA A 86 -1.27 15.77 24.64
CA ALA A 86 -1.39 14.36 24.95
C ALA A 86 -1.26 13.49 23.70
N SER A 87 -1.88 13.89 22.58
CA SER A 87 -1.72 13.17 21.30
C SER A 87 -0.28 13.20 20.80
N ARG A 88 0.42 14.34 20.91
CA ARG A 88 1.83 14.48 20.52
C ARG A 88 2.76 13.64 21.37
N ARG A 89 2.54 13.61 22.70
CA ARG A 89 3.32 12.80 23.64
C ARG A 89 3.17 11.31 23.35
N ARG A 90 1.94 10.82 23.14
CA ARG A 90 1.68 9.42 22.75
C ARG A 90 2.42 9.04 21.46
N LEU A 91 2.37 9.90 20.44
CA LEU A 91 3.09 9.66 19.20
C LEU A 91 4.62 9.60 19.42
N GLN A 92 5.16 10.48 20.25
CA GLN A 92 6.58 10.49 20.56
C GLN A 92 7.01 9.26 21.38
N GLU A 93 6.18 8.80 22.31
CA GLU A 93 6.38 7.56 23.06
C GLU A 93 6.40 6.34 22.14
N GLU A 94 5.49 6.25 21.17
CA GLU A 94 5.49 5.17 20.18
C GLU A 94 6.75 5.16 19.31
N LEU A 95 7.21 6.34 18.89
CA LEU A 95 8.44 6.48 18.11
C LEU A 95 9.67 6.11 18.95
N ASN A 96 9.71 6.53 20.21
CA ASN A 96 10.78 6.18 21.14
C ASN A 96 10.80 4.68 21.43
N ALA A 97 9.64 4.05 21.63
CA ALA A 97 9.52 2.60 21.83
C ALA A 97 10.04 1.83 20.62
N LYS A 98 9.67 2.23 19.40
CA LYS A 98 10.21 1.65 18.16
C LYS A 98 11.72 1.83 18.08
N ALA A 99 12.23 3.02 18.37
CA ALA A 99 13.67 3.29 18.37
C ALA A 99 14.44 2.43 19.39
N ALA A 100 13.88 2.23 20.58
CA ALA A 100 14.45 1.34 21.60
C ALA A 100 14.48 -0.11 21.13
N GLN A 101 13.39 -0.62 20.58
CA GLN A 101 13.33 -1.99 20.02
C GLN A 101 14.35 -2.21 18.90
N PHE A 102 14.56 -1.23 18.03
CA PHE A 102 15.60 -1.34 16.99
C PHE A 102 17.01 -1.34 17.57
N LYS A 103 17.28 -0.50 18.58
CA LYS A 103 18.58 -0.48 19.26
C LYS A 103 18.87 -1.80 19.99
N GLU A 104 17.88 -2.35 20.70
CA GLU A 104 17.99 -3.65 21.37
C GLU A 104 18.28 -4.77 20.37
N LYS A 105 17.55 -4.82 19.25
CA LYS A 105 17.81 -5.81 18.17
C LYS A 105 19.21 -5.65 17.58
N GLN A 106 19.67 -4.43 17.37
CA GLN A 106 21.03 -4.18 16.87
C GLN A 106 22.09 -4.66 17.86
N GLN A 107 21.92 -4.37 19.15
CA GLN A 107 22.83 -4.83 20.20
C GLN A 107 22.86 -6.36 20.30
N ALA A 108 21.71 -7.02 20.24
CA ALA A 108 21.63 -8.49 20.22
C ALA A 108 22.41 -9.09 19.04
N LEU A 109 22.23 -8.54 17.83
CA LEU A 109 22.97 -9.00 16.64
C LEU A 109 24.48 -8.74 16.75
N GLU A 110 24.90 -7.64 17.39
CA GLU A 110 26.31 -7.38 17.63
C GLU A 110 26.91 -8.36 18.65
N GLU A 111 26.19 -8.66 19.73
CA GLU A 111 26.60 -9.66 20.72
C GLU A 111 26.68 -11.06 20.13
N GLU A 112 25.70 -11.47 19.33
CA GLU A 112 25.73 -12.76 18.64
C GLU A 112 26.92 -12.86 17.69
N LYS A 113 27.23 -11.81 16.93
CA LYS A 113 28.44 -11.76 16.09
C LYS A 113 29.72 -11.83 16.92
N ARG A 114 29.75 -11.23 18.11
CA ARG A 114 30.89 -11.35 19.03
C ARG A 114 31.03 -12.77 19.55
N ARG A 115 29.92 -13.41 19.96
CA ARG A 115 29.89 -14.80 20.43
C ARG A 115 30.33 -15.78 19.34
N GLN A 116 29.81 -15.63 18.12
CA GLN A 116 30.20 -16.44 16.95
C GLN A 116 31.70 -16.32 16.65
N LYS A 117 32.28 -15.12 16.77
CA LYS A 117 33.74 -14.95 16.62
C LYS A 117 34.49 -15.69 17.70
N ILE A 118 34.08 -15.58 18.97
CA ILE A 118 34.74 -16.28 20.09
C ILE A 118 34.68 -17.80 19.88
N GLU A 119 33.50 -18.33 19.56
CA GLU A 119 33.29 -19.77 19.31
C GLU A 119 34.11 -20.26 18.11
N MET A 120 34.17 -19.47 17.03
CA MET A 120 35.02 -19.79 15.88
C MET A 120 36.50 -19.81 16.27
N TRP A 121 36.98 -18.85 17.05
CA TRP A 121 38.37 -18.82 17.52
C TRP A 121 38.68 -19.96 18.50
N GLU A 122 37.74 -20.31 19.38
CA GLU A 122 37.88 -21.40 20.36
C GLU A 122 37.91 -22.76 19.67
N SER A 123 36.98 -23.02 18.75
CA SER A 123 36.97 -24.24 17.94
C SER A 123 38.23 -24.42 17.08
N MET A 124 38.81 -23.31 16.60
CA MET A 124 40.08 -23.31 15.88
C MET A 124 41.26 -23.63 16.79
N LYS A 125 41.27 -23.10 18.03
CA LYS A 125 42.28 -23.40 19.05
C LYS A 125 42.22 -24.85 19.55
N GLU A 126 41.01 -25.39 19.69
CA GLU A 126 40.77 -26.79 20.09
C GLU A 126 41.02 -27.80 18.95
N GLY A 127 41.36 -27.35 17.74
CA GLY A 127 41.70 -28.22 16.61
C GLY A 127 40.50 -28.90 15.94
N LYS A 128 39.27 -28.50 16.26
CA LYS A 128 38.01 -29.04 15.68
C LYS A 128 37.68 -28.42 14.30
N SER A 129 38.64 -27.71 13.70
CA SER A 129 38.45 -26.89 12.52
C SER A 129 38.03 -27.72 11.30
N TYR A 130 36.91 -27.31 10.70
CA TYR A 130 36.54 -27.46 9.29
C TYR A 130 35.38 -28.39 8.89
N LYS A 131 34.96 -29.39 9.69
CA LYS A 131 33.85 -30.29 9.24
C LYS A 131 32.42 -29.81 9.55
N GLY A 132 32.21 -28.83 10.44
CA GLY A 132 30.87 -28.43 10.92
C GLY A 132 30.36 -27.04 10.54
N ASN A 133 31.25 -26.07 10.28
CA ASN A 133 30.86 -24.65 10.20
C ASN A 133 30.05 -24.26 8.95
N ALA A 134 29.99 -25.12 7.93
CA ALA A 134 29.17 -24.87 6.74
C ALA A 134 27.65 -24.87 7.05
N LYS A 135 27.20 -25.59 8.09
CA LYS A 135 25.78 -25.63 8.47
C LYS A 135 25.32 -24.39 9.23
N ILE A 136 26.16 -23.84 10.11
CA ILE A 136 25.84 -22.65 10.91
C ILE A 136 25.78 -21.38 10.02
N ALA A 137 26.68 -21.29 9.03
CA ALA A 137 26.65 -20.21 8.05
C ALA A 137 25.40 -20.24 7.14
N HIS A 138 24.86 -21.43 6.85
CA HIS A 138 23.64 -21.58 6.06
C HIS A 138 22.38 -21.17 6.85
N GLN A 139 22.29 -21.55 8.13
CA GLN A 139 21.14 -21.21 8.99
C GLN A 139 21.00 -19.71 9.27
N ASN A 140 22.11 -19.01 9.53
CA ASN A 140 22.08 -17.55 9.75
C ASN A 140 21.72 -16.76 8.47
N THR A 141 21.94 -17.35 7.28
CA THR A 141 21.53 -16.76 6.00
C THR A 141 20.04 -16.98 5.71
N GLU A 142 19.47 -18.09 6.18
CA GLU A 142 18.06 -18.45 5.94
C GLU A 142 17.08 -17.68 6.84
N GLU A 143 17.45 -17.39 8.10
CA GLU A 143 16.58 -16.61 9.00
C GLU A 143 16.46 -15.13 8.63
N ALA A 144 17.44 -14.58 7.91
CA ALA A 144 17.36 -13.23 7.34
C ALA A 144 16.53 -13.16 6.03
N SER A 145 16.09 -14.30 5.48
CA SER A 145 15.52 -14.39 4.12
C SER A 145 14.05 -14.85 4.06
N SER A 146 13.35 -14.96 5.19
CA SER A 146 11.99 -15.53 5.26
C SER A 146 10.84 -14.58 4.84
N SER A 147 11.11 -13.39 4.29
CA SER A 147 10.04 -12.47 3.81
C SER A 147 10.04 -12.18 2.31
N ALA A 148 10.76 -12.92 1.48
CA ALA A 148 10.74 -12.67 0.03
C ALA A 148 10.64 -13.98 -0.77
N VAL A 149 9.48 -14.16 -1.40
CA VAL A 149 9.15 -15.16 -2.42
C VAL A 149 10.34 -15.39 -3.36
N LEU A 150 10.99 -16.56 -3.25
CA LEU A 150 12.15 -16.90 -4.06
C LEU A 150 11.70 -17.42 -5.43
N LYS A 151 11.98 -16.64 -6.48
CA LYS A 151 11.90 -17.10 -7.89
C LYS A 151 13.00 -18.14 -8.17
N PRO A 152 12.73 -19.18 -8.97
CA PRO A 152 13.72 -20.20 -9.33
C PRO A 152 14.93 -19.57 -10.03
N ARG A 153 16.14 -19.93 -9.60
CA ARG A 153 17.39 -19.46 -10.21
C ARG A 153 17.59 -20.13 -11.56
N THR A 154 17.31 -19.40 -12.64
CA THR A 154 17.73 -19.80 -14.00
C THR A 154 19.25 -19.68 -14.14
N ASP A 155 19.81 -20.58 -14.93
CA ASP A 155 21.24 -20.85 -15.12
C ASP A 155 22.09 -19.58 -15.28
N LYS A 156 23.12 -19.48 -14.44
CA LYS A 156 24.00 -18.30 -14.39
C LYS A 156 24.95 -18.31 -15.60
N LYS A 157 24.75 -17.37 -16.53
CA LYS A 157 25.82 -16.88 -17.40
C LYS A 157 27.00 -16.42 -16.51
N PRO A 158 28.26 -16.77 -16.82
CA PRO A 158 29.40 -16.31 -16.06
C PRO A 158 29.45 -14.78 -16.07
N LEU A 159 29.67 -14.17 -14.90
CA LEU A 159 29.69 -12.71 -14.69
C LEU A 159 30.84 -11.97 -15.40
N ARG A 160 31.68 -12.67 -16.18
CA ARG A 160 32.79 -12.11 -16.94
C ARG A 160 32.78 -12.71 -18.34
N ASN A 161 32.63 -11.84 -19.35
CA ASN A 161 32.86 -12.22 -20.75
C ASN A 161 34.28 -12.78 -20.87
N SER A 162 34.42 -13.87 -21.62
CA SER A 162 35.57 -14.77 -21.73
C SER A 162 36.84 -14.16 -22.37
N GLY A 163 37.14 -12.88 -22.13
CA GLY A 163 38.20 -12.15 -22.84
C GLY A 163 39.28 -11.51 -21.96
N PHE A 164 39.19 -11.57 -20.61
CA PHE A 164 40.22 -10.93 -19.78
C PHE A 164 41.37 -11.89 -19.46
N ASN A 165 42.48 -11.75 -20.19
CA ASN A 165 43.75 -12.42 -19.89
C ASN A 165 44.72 -11.42 -19.23
N PRO A 166 45.11 -11.63 -17.95
CA PRO A 166 45.98 -10.70 -17.21
C PRO A 166 47.42 -10.61 -17.75
N LEU A 167 47.83 -11.48 -18.68
CA LEU A 167 49.15 -11.47 -19.30
C LEU A 167 49.19 -10.79 -20.67
N THR A 168 48.07 -10.72 -21.40
CA THR A 168 48.05 -10.20 -22.78
C THR A 168 47.25 -8.92 -22.97
N GLY A 169 46.59 -8.41 -21.91
CA GLY A 169 46.11 -7.04 -21.89
C GLY A 169 45.25 -6.65 -23.10
N GLU A 170 44.20 -7.41 -23.41
CA GLU A 170 43.19 -6.99 -24.38
C GLU A 170 42.28 -5.93 -23.73
N GLY A 171 42.84 -4.74 -23.54
CA GLY A 171 42.20 -3.57 -22.93
C GLY A 171 41.62 -2.65 -23.99
N GLY A 172 40.53 -3.07 -24.64
CA GLY A 172 39.88 -2.30 -25.70
C GLY A 172 38.36 -2.19 -25.52
N GLY A 173 37.91 -1.08 -24.91
CA GLY A 173 36.56 -0.56 -25.10
C GLY A 173 35.55 -0.83 -23.99
N THR A 174 35.12 0.24 -23.31
CA THR A 174 33.76 0.58 -22.81
C THR A 174 33.73 1.43 -21.53
N CYS A 175 34.87 1.90 -21.01
CA CYS A 175 34.90 2.87 -19.90
C CYS A 175 35.55 4.21 -20.31
N ALA A 176 34.89 4.97 -21.18
CA ALA A 176 35.20 6.38 -21.40
C ALA A 176 34.35 7.23 -20.43
N TRP A 177 34.80 7.36 -19.19
CA TRP A 177 34.20 8.33 -18.27
C TRP A 177 34.77 9.72 -18.60
N ARG A 178 33.98 10.55 -19.29
CA ARG A 178 34.26 12.00 -19.40
C ARG A 178 33.37 12.72 -18.38
N PRO A 179 33.93 13.52 -17.46
CA PRO A 179 33.12 14.38 -16.60
C PRO A 179 32.24 15.30 -17.46
N GLY A 180 30.92 15.23 -17.25
CA GLY A 180 29.95 16.07 -17.96
C GLY A 180 30.30 17.55 -17.81
N ARG A 181 30.23 18.30 -18.92
CA ARG A 181 30.38 19.76 -18.92
C ARG A 181 29.30 20.36 -18.01
N ARG A 182 29.70 20.93 -16.88
CA ARG A 182 28.86 21.86 -16.12
C ARG A 182 28.80 23.17 -16.92
N GLY A 183 27.77 23.34 -17.73
CA GLY A 183 27.40 24.64 -18.27
C GLY A 183 26.37 25.31 -17.36
N PRO A 184 26.43 26.64 -17.20
CA PRO A 184 25.25 27.48 -17.18
C PRO A 184 25.24 28.33 -18.46
N SER A 185 24.29 28.06 -19.36
CA SER A 185 23.95 28.98 -20.44
C SER A 185 22.44 29.22 -20.39
N ALA A 186 22.03 30.17 -19.56
CA ALA A 186 20.70 30.77 -19.55
C ALA A 186 20.78 32.14 -18.90
N SER A 187 21.26 33.12 -19.66
CA SER A 187 20.94 34.54 -19.47
C SER A 187 20.79 35.14 -20.85
N GLY A 188 19.55 35.07 -21.35
CA GLY A 188 19.05 35.83 -22.49
C GLY A 188 17.79 36.54 -22.01
#